data_AF-A0A6G7YDP4-F1
#
_entry.id   AF-A0A6G7YDP4-F1
#
_cell.length_a   1.000
_cell.length_b   1.000
_cell.length_c   1.000
_cell.angle_alpha   90.00
_cell.angle_beta   90.00
_cell.angle_gamma   90.00
#
_symmetry.space_group_name_H-M   'P 1'
#
loop_
_entity.id
_entity.type
_entity.pdbx_description
1 polymer ?
#
loop_
_entity_poly.entity_id
_entity_poly.type
_entity_poly.pdbx_seq_one_letter_code
_entity_poly.pdbx_strand_id
1 'polypeptide(L)'
;MAERSCMLHSEHKVAAYDDVAALVERVADFVAESLADDVPVVTVCRPALRRAVDDRLVERGVDTVRASADAAFLALDAEETLRSFMVDGRPDPVRFARLVDDLVPADGRPVNAFGEMVAVLWERGEVIAALELEALWNSAIEAHSIRLLCAYPSTLLAGADLHDVSRMCDLHDEVSLLGAHPDSGEIRVDADTATSSVHLPVPAAVGSARRFVRDAVTTWGLADLAGDVALITSELATNAVKHGASPFRTTLVRADGGVLVAVEDGSSAWPELQDALPGDQDGRGMAIIATLSRRSGCQSTPGGKVAWAELRA
;
A
#
# COMPACT_ATOMS: atom_id res chain seq x y z
N MET A 1 -19.20 21.82 -24.88
CA MET A 1 -18.00 22.01 -24.02
C MET A 1 -18.09 21.18 -22.72
N ALA A 2 -19.02 20.21 -22.60
CA ALA A 2 -19.27 19.43 -21.38
C ALA A 2 -18.70 17.99 -21.41
N GLU A 3 -18.32 17.47 -22.58
CA GLU A 3 -17.90 16.05 -22.72
C GLU A 3 -16.44 15.78 -22.31
N ARG A 4 -15.62 16.82 -22.13
CA ARG A 4 -14.19 16.66 -21.78
C ARG A 4 -13.90 16.59 -20.27
N SER A 5 -14.88 16.90 -19.42
CA SER A 5 -14.69 16.93 -17.96
C SER A 5 -15.02 15.59 -17.28
N CYS A 6 -15.84 14.75 -17.90
CA CYS A 6 -16.31 13.48 -17.34
C CYS A 6 -15.22 12.39 -17.36
N MET A 7 -14.32 12.40 -18.37
CA MET A 7 -13.24 11.41 -18.51
C MET A 7 -12.06 11.59 -17.52
N LEU A 8 -12.05 12.66 -16.72
CA LEU A 8 -10.94 12.98 -15.80
C LEU A 8 -11.22 12.60 -14.34
N HIS A 9 -12.38 12.01 -14.04
CA HIS A 9 -12.83 11.77 -12.66
C HIS A 9 -12.92 10.28 -12.28
N SER A 10 -12.44 9.38 -13.16
CA SER A 10 -12.31 7.95 -12.86
C SER A 10 -10.88 7.65 -12.45
N GLU A 11 -10.69 7.32 -11.18
CA GLU A 11 -9.39 6.88 -10.64
C GLU A 11 -9.61 5.90 -9.49
N HIS A 12 -8.73 4.92 -9.38
CA HIS A 12 -8.69 3.99 -8.26
C HIS A 12 -7.35 4.11 -7.53
N LYS A 13 -7.37 4.69 -6.32
CA LYS A 13 -6.17 4.94 -5.53
C LYS A 13 -6.19 4.15 -4.24
N VAL A 14 -5.02 3.72 -3.80
CA VAL A 14 -4.84 3.06 -2.51
C VAL A 14 -3.87 3.80 -1.63
N ALA A 15 -4.23 3.88 -0.35
CA ALA A 15 -3.38 4.38 0.71
C ALA A 15 -3.15 3.28 1.74
N ALA A 16 -1.93 2.74 1.80
CA ALA A 16 -1.54 1.98 2.97
C ALA A 16 -1.20 2.96 4.10
N TYR A 17 -1.63 2.67 5.33
CA TYR A 17 -1.43 3.54 6.47
C TYR A 17 -0.84 2.77 7.64
N ASP A 18 0.12 3.39 8.30
CA ASP A 18 0.61 2.92 9.59
C ASP A 18 0.04 3.72 10.77
N ASP A 19 -0.34 4.97 10.52
CA ASP A 19 -0.87 5.91 11.50
C ASP A 19 -2.34 6.19 11.19
N VAL A 20 -3.21 5.76 12.10
CA VAL A 20 -4.66 5.97 11.99
C VAL A 20 -5.01 7.46 11.98
N ALA A 21 -4.25 8.31 12.68
CA ALA A 21 -4.50 9.75 12.67
C ALA A 21 -4.23 10.34 11.28
N ALA A 22 -3.15 9.93 10.62
CA ALA A 22 -2.87 10.33 9.25
C ALA A 22 -3.94 9.84 8.26
N LEU A 23 -4.49 8.64 8.46
CA LEU A 23 -5.64 8.17 7.67
C LEU A 23 -6.87 9.04 7.90
N VAL A 24 -7.20 9.38 9.15
CA VAL A 24 -8.35 10.25 9.49
C VAL A 24 -8.22 11.60 8.80
N GLU A 25 -7.06 12.23 8.85
CA GLU A 25 -6.81 13.50 8.14
C GLU A 25 -7.03 13.35 6.63
N ARG A 26 -6.47 12.28 6.02
CA ARG A 26 -6.60 12.04 4.58
C ARG A 26 -8.05 11.82 4.14
N VAL A 27 -8.83 11.06 4.91
CA VAL A 27 -10.24 10.82 4.58
C VAL A 27 -11.08 12.07 4.81
N ALA A 28 -10.80 12.84 5.87
CA ALA A 28 -11.47 14.11 6.12
C ALA A 28 -11.16 15.16 5.03
N ASP A 29 -9.92 15.24 4.55
CA ASP A 29 -9.54 16.05 3.38
C ASP A 29 -10.34 15.62 2.15
N PHE A 30 -10.35 14.31 1.85
CA PHE A 30 -11.05 13.76 0.70
C PHE A 30 -12.55 14.10 0.71
N VAL A 31 -13.22 13.95 1.85
CA VAL A 31 -14.64 14.29 2.00
C VAL A 31 -14.86 15.80 1.88
N ALA A 32 -14.06 16.61 2.56
CA ALA A 32 -14.20 18.07 2.54
C ALA A 32 -13.98 18.67 1.14
N GLU A 33 -12.96 18.18 0.40
CA GLU A 33 -12.70 18.55 -0.99
C GLU A 33 -13.89 18.17 -1.89
N SER A 34 -14.43 16.95 -1.74
CA SER A 34 -15.59 16.49 -2.51
C SER A 34 -16.79 17.42 -2.33
N LEU A 35 -17.11 17.78 -1.08
CA LEU A 35 -18.22 18.67 -0.76
C LEU A 35 -17.98 20.12 -1.22
N ALA A 36 -16.74 20.61 -1.16
CA ALA A 36 -16.40 21.93 -1.67
C ALA A 36 -16.56 22.04 -3.20
N ASP A 37 -16.31 20.93 -3.91
CA ASP A 37 -16.43 20.83 -5.37
C ASP A 37 -17.85 20.42 -5.85
N ASP A 38 -18.83 20.31 -4.93
CA ASP A 38 -20.20 19.86 -5.20
C ASP A 38 -20.27 18.45 -5.83
N VAL A 39 -19.30 17.59 -5.48
CA VAL A 39 -19.25 16.18 -5.86
C VAL A 39 -19.75 15.34 -4.69
N PRO A 40 -20.85 14.56 -4.86
CA PRO A 40 -21.31 13.65 -3.82
C PRO A 40 -20.21 12.68 -3.38
N VAL A 41 -20.17 12.37 -2.09
CA VAL A 41 -19.17 11.48 -1.51
C VAL A 41 -19.79 10.39 -0.65
N VAL A 42 -19.32 9.16 -0.83
CA VAL A 42 -19.71 7.99 -0.06
C VAL A 42 -18.51 7.48 0.71
N THR A 43 -18.65 7.27 2.01
CA THR A 43 -17.62 6.62 2.83
C THR A 43 -18.15 5.31 3.38
N VAL A 44 -17.42 4.23 3.15
CA VAL A 44 -17.75 2.88 3.63
C VAL A 44 -16.70 2.49 4.68
N CYS A 45 -16.94 2.85 5.93
CA CYS A 45 -15.96 2.80 7.02
C CYS A 45 -16.39 1.86 8.13
N ARG A 46 -15.43 1.36 8.90
CA ARG A 46 -15.68 0.75 10.21
C ARG A 46 -16.13 1.83 11.20
N PRO A 47 -16.90 1.48 12.25
CA PRO A 47 -17.46 2.46 13.18
C PRO A 47 -16.43 3.35 13.88
N ALA A 48 -15.21 2.85 14.13
CA ALA A 48 -14.16 3.61 14.77
C ALA A 48 -13.60 4.72 13.86
N LEU A 49 -13.23 4.37 12.62
CA LEU A 49 -12.74 5.37 11.65
C LEU A 49 -13.84 6.38 11.31
N ARG A 50 -15.07 5.91 11.11
CA ARG A 50 -16.22 6.78 10.83
C ARG A 50 -16.37 7.90 11.87
N ARG A 51 -16.38 7.55 13.16
CA ARG A 51 -16.48 8.53 14.25
C ARG A 51 -15.33 9.54 14.23
N ALA A 52 -14.11 9.06 14.05
CA ALA A 52 -12.93 9.93 14.03
C ALA A 52 -12.93 10.89 12.83
N VAL A 53 -13.38 10.43 11.65
CA VAL A 53 -13.55 11.27 10.46
C VAL A 53 -14.68 12.28 10.65
N ASP A 54 -15.82 11.87 11.21
CA ASP A 54 -16.95 12.78 11.50
C ASP A 54 -16.53 13.89 12.47
N ASP A 55 -15.86 13.54 13.58
CA ASP A 55 -15.33 14.52 14.54
C ASP A 55 -14.37 15.50 13.84
N ARG A 56 -13.48 14.98 13.00
CA ARG A 56 -12.51 15.80 12.27
C ARG A 56 -13.16 16.73 11.22
N LEU A 57 -14.20 16.28 10.53
CA LEU A 57 -14.98 17.09 9.60
C LEU A 57 -15.68 18.25 10.32
N VAL A 58 -16.25 17.98 11.50
CA VAL A 58 -16.89 19.01 12.35
C VAL A 58 -15.87 20.06 12.81
N GLU A 59 -14.68 19.64 13.24
CA GLU A 59 -13.58 20.56 13.61
C GLU A 59 -13.18 21.49 12.45
N ARG A 60 -13.30 21.01 11.21
CA ARG A 60 -13.02 21.76 9.97
C ARG A 60 -14.19 22.64 9.52
N GLY A 61 -15.31 22.63 10.24
CA GLY A 61 -16.50 23.41 9.93
C GLY A 61 -17.39 22.81 8.83
N VAL A 62 -17.22 21.52 8.52
CA VAL A 62 -18.11 20.80 7.59
C VAL A 62 -19.40 20.41 8.31
N ASP A 63 -20.55 20.84 7.78
CA ASP A 63 -21.87 20.45 8.28
C ASP A 63 -22.28 19.08 7.69
N THR A 64 -21.79 18.01 8.33
CA THR A 64 -22.05 16.63 7.89
C THR A 64 -23.54 16.28 7.97
N VAL A 65 -24.29 16.86 8.91
CA VAL A 65 -25.73 16.63 9.05
C VAL A 65 -26.48 17.16 7.85
N ARG A 66 -26.18 18.41 7.43
CA ARG A 66 -26.78 18.99 6.24
C ARG A 66 -26.35 18.24 4.98
N ALA A 67 -25.05 17.94 4.84
CA ALA A 67 -24.55 17.20 3.67
C ALA A 67 -25.23 15.83 3.52
N SER A 68 -25.50 15.13 4.62
CA SER A 68 -26.28 13.88 4.59
C SER A 68 -27.76 14.09 4.29
N ALA A 69 -28.39 15.13 4.82
CA ALA A 69 -29.80 15.45 4.50
C ALA A 69 -30.01 15.78 3.02
N ASP A 70 -29.01 16.42 2.40
CA ASP A 70 -29.00 16.78 0.98
C ASP A 70 -28.49 15.63 0.07
N ALA A 71 -28.21 14.45 0.63
CA ALA A 71 -27.63 13.29 -0.05
C ALA A 71 -26.28 13.57 -0.76
N ALA A 72 -25.56 14.61 -0.33
CA ALA A 72 -24.21 14.94 -0.79
C ALA A 72 -23.13 14.15 -0.04
N PHE A 73 -23.42 13.68 1.19
CA PHE A 73 -22.52 12.83 1.98
C PHE A 73 -23.24 11.62 2.56
N LEU A 74 -22.85 10.42 2.14
CA LEU A 74 -23.39 9.16 2.64
C LEU A 74 -22.33 8.35 3.38
N ALA A 75 -22.57 8.05 4.66
CA ALA A 75 -21.67 7.24 5.48
C ALA A 75 -22.28 5.85 5.77
N LEU A 76 -21.66 4.81 5.24
CA LEU A 76 -22.06 3.40 5.38
C LEU A 76 -21.10 2.64 6.30
N ASP A 77 -21.61 1.60 6.96
CA ASP A 77 -20.79 0.66 7.73
C ASP A 77 -20.18 -0.39 6.80
N ALA A 78 -18.85 -0.58 6.89
CA ALA A 78 -18.13 -1.48 5.99
C ALA A 78 -18.57 -2.95 6.10
N GLU A 79 -18.86 -3.41 7.31
CA GLU A 79 -19.22 -4.80 7.56
C GLU A 79 -20.65 -5.11 7.12
N GLU A 80 -21.56 -4.19 7.36
CA GLU A 80 -22.93 -4.27 6.85
C GLU A 80 -22.98 -4.20 5.33
N THR A 81 -22.20 -3.29 4.75
CA THR A 81 -22.12 -3.12 3.29
C THR A 81 -21.59 -4.41 2.64
N LEU A 82 -20.48 -4.98 3.15
CA LEU A 82 -19.98 -6.29 2.71
C LEU A 82 -21.05 -7.38 2.79
N ARG A 83 -21.76 -7.51 3.93
CA ARG A 83 -22.79 -8.55 4.10
C ARG A 83 -23.91 -8.48 3.05
N SER A 84 -24.18 -7.31 2.47
CA SER A 84 -25.24 -7.16 1.47
C SER A 84 -24.94 -7.89 0.15
N PHE A 85 -23.65 -8.03 -0.22
CA PHE A 85 -23.23 -8.62 -1.49
C PHE A 85 -22.32 -9.84 -1.38
N MET A 86 -21.86 -10.22 -0.19
CA MET A 86 -21.06 -11.45 -0.03
C MET A 86 -21.93 -12.72 -0.07
N VAL A 87 -21.50 -13.71 -0.86
CA VAL A 87 -22.12 -15.05 -1.00
C VAL A 87 -21.01 -16.10 -0.91
N ASP A 88 -21.16 -17.08 -0.02
CA ASP A 88 -20.18 -18.16 0.18
C ASP A 88 -18.73 -17.67 0.37
N GLY A 89 -18.57 -16.56 1.13
CA GLY A 89 -17.26 -15.97 1.43
C GLY A 89 -16.62 -15.19 0.28
N ARG A 90 -17.37 -14.90 -0.79
CA ARG A 90 -16.89 -14.15 -1.96
C ARG A 90 -17.85 -13.03 -2.36
N PRO A 91 -17.39 -11.94 -2.95
CA PRO A 91 -18.28 -10.87 -3.40
C PRO A 91 -19.08 -11.34 -4.63
N ASP A 92 -20.41 -11.24 -4.57
CA ASP A 92 -21.30 -11.51 -5.71
C ASP A 92 -21.34 -10.29 -6.65
N PRO A 93 -20.93 -10.45 -7.93
CA PRO A 93 -20.85 -9.32 -8.86
C PRO A 93 -22.19 -8.62 -9.11
N VAL A 94 -23.30 -9.37 -9.12
CA VAL A 94 -24.63 -8.83 -9.44
C VAL A 94 -25.17 -8.02 -8.27
N ARG A 95 -24.98 -8.51 -7.04
CA ARG A 95 -25.37 -7.78 -5.82
C ARG A 95 -24.52 -6.54 -5.62
N PHE A 96 -23.22 -6.64 -5.87
CA PHE A 96 -22.31 -5.50 -5.81
C PHE A 96 -22.70 -4.42 -6.83
N ALA A 97 -22.95 -4.79 -8.09
CA ALA A 97 -23.36 -3.82 -9.12
C ALA A 97 -24.65 -3.07 -8.73
N ARG A 98 -25.64 -3.79 -8.17
CA ARG A 98 -26.88 -3.16 -7.67
C ARG A 98 -26.63 -2.18 -6.54
N LEU A 99 -25.75 -2.54 -5.60
CA LEU A 99 -25.34 -1.63 -4.53
C LEU A 99 -24.72 -0.37 -5.13
N VAL A 100 -23.81 -0.49 -6.09
CA VAL A 100 -23.18 0.66 -6.75
C VAL A 100 -24.23 1.52 -7.47
N ASP A 101 -25.15 0.92 -8.24
CA ASP A 101 -26.24 1.62 -8.92
C ASP A 101 -27.10 2.46 -7.95
N ASP A 102 -27.33 1.97 -6.72
CA ASP A 102 -28.07 2.68 -5.68
C ASP A 102 -27.26 3.84 -5.05
N LEU A 103 -25.92 3.80 -5.14
CA LEU A 103 -25.02 4.81 -4.56
C LEU A 103 -24.63 5.91 -5.55
N VAL A 104 -24.64 5.62 -6.85
CA VAL A 104 -24.28 6.59 -7.89
C VAL A 104 -25.49 7.45 -8.28
N PRO A 105 -25.31 8.74 -8.59
CA PRO A 105 -26.39 9.58 -9.10
C PRO A 105 -26.93 9.10 -10.45
N ALA A 106 -28.26 9.04 -10.60
CA ALA A 106 -28.92 8.58 -11.84
C ALA A 106 -28.68 9.48 -13.05
N ASP A 107 -28.24 10.73 -12.85
CA ASP A 107 -27.87 11.67 -13.91
C ASP A 107 -26.44 11.45 -14.44
N GLY A 108 -25.71 10.49 -13.87
CA GLY A 108 -24.36 10.11 -14.27
C GLY A 108 -23.28 11.12 -13.88
N ARG A 109 -23.59 12.09 -12.99
CA ARG A 109 -22.56 12.99 -12.47
C ARG A 109 -21.55 12.22 -11.61
N PRO A 110 -20.31 12.71 -11.46
CA PRO A 110 -19.29 12.00 -10.71
C PRO A 110 -19.64 11.80 -9.24
N VAL A 111 -19.07 10.76 -8.64
CA VAL A 111 -19.13 10.49 -7.20
C VAL A 111 -17.75 10.10 -6.67
N ASN A 112 -17.44 10.55 -5.47
CA ASN A 112 -16.24 10.14 -4.76
C ASN A 112 -16.58 9.03 -3.76
N ALA A 113 -15.73 8.03 -3.64
CA ALA A 113 -15.93 6.91 -2.73
C ALA A 113 -14.67 6.64 -1.92
N PHE A 114 -14.84 6.33 -0.64
CA PHE A 114 -13.80 5.80 0.22
C PHE A 114 -14.25 4.48 0.84
N GLY A 115 -13.38 3.47 0.94
CA GLY A 115 -13.76 2.16 1.47
C GLY A 115 -12.68 1.45 2.30
N GLU A 116 -13.09 0.91 3.47
CA GLU A 116 -12.30 -0.03 4.28
C GLU A 116 -12.68 -1.51 4.05
N MET A 117 -13.67 -1.79 3.19
CA MET A 117 -14.19 -3.16 2.99
C MET A 117 -13.10 -4.15 2.57
N VAL A 118 -12.17 -3.73 1.73
CA VAL A 118 -11.10 -4.60 1.25
C VAL A 118 -10.10 -4.91 2.38
N ALA A 119 -9.78 -3.92 3.22
CA ALA A 119 -8.98 -4.14 4.42
C ALA A 119 -9.65 -5.10 5.41
N VAL A 120 -10.97 -5.03 5.58
CA VAL A 120 -11.73 -5.98 6.42
C VAL A 120 -11.55 -7.41 5.93
N LEU A 121 -11.70 -7.65 4.62
CA LEU A 121 -11.54 -8.99 4.03
C LEU A 121 -10.09 -9.49 4.19
N TRP A 122 -9.12 -8.60 3.96
CA TRP A 122 -7.70 -8.95 4.06
C TRP A 122 -7.27 -9.27 5.50
N GLU A 123 -7.73 -8.50 6.49
CA GLU A 123 -7.50 -8.75 7.93
C GLU A 123 -8.03 -10.13 8.37
N ARG A 124 -9.06 -10.65 7.71
CA ARG A 124 -9.63 -11.98 7.95
C ARG A 124 -8.88 -13.12 7.24
N GLY A 125 -7.87 -12.80 6.44
CA GLY A 125 -7.20 -13.75 5.57
C GLY A 125 -7.99 -14.12 4.31
N GLU A 126 -9.09 -13.42 4.00
CA GLU A 126 -9.92 -13.61 2.81
C GLU A 126 -9.32 -12.84 1.61
N VAL A 127 -8.01 -12.98 1.38
CA VAL A 127 -7.24 -12.19 0.40
C VAL A 127 -7.78 -12.31 -1.02
N ILE A 128 -8.24 -13.50 -1.42
CA ILE A 128 -8.85 -13.73 -2.73
C ILE A 128 -10.14 -12.90 -2.88
N ALA A 129 -11.00 -12.89 -1.87
CA ALA A 129 -12.23 -12.12 -1.87
C ALA A 129 -11.95 -10.61 -1.88
N ALA A 130 -10.91 -10.18 -1.16
CA ALA A 130 -10.42 -8.81 -1.16
C ALA A 130 -10.02 -8.35 -2.58
N LEU A 131 -9.18 -9.13 -3.28
CA LEU A 131 -8.75 -8.84 -4.65
C LEU A 131 -9.91 -8.91 -5.67
N GLU A 132 -10.89 -9.78 -5.44
CA GLU A 132 -12.10 -9.84 -6.26
C GLU A 132 -12.96 -8.59 -6.08
N LEU A 133 -13.07 -8.07 -4.86
CA LEU A 133 -13.77 -6.82 -4.59
C LEU A 133 -13.07 -5.63 -5.28
N GLU A 134 -11.74 -5.58 -5.29
CA GLU A 134 -11.00 -4.56 -6.05
C GLU A 134 -11.28 -4.63 -7.55
N ALA A 135 -11.34 -5.84 -8.12
CA ALA A 135 -11.69 -6.02 -9.53
C ALA A 135 -13.13 -5.59 -9.85
N LEU A 136 -14.07 -5.79 -8.92
CA LEU A 136 -15.44 -5.32 -9.05
C LEU A 136 -15.53 -3.79 -8.98
N TRP A 137 -14.74 -3.15 -8.11
CA TRP A 137 -14.62 -1.69 -8.09
C TRP A 137 -14.07 -1.13 -9.40
N ASN A 138 -13.04 -1.74 -9.99
CA ASN A 138 -12.56 -1.33 -11.31
C ASN A 138 -13.64 -1.42 -12.39
N SER A 139 -14.43 -2.51 -12.36
CA SER A 139 -15.58 -2.66 -13.27
C SER A 139 -16.63 -1.55 -13.05
N ALA A 140 -16.86 -1.14 -11.80
CA ALA A 140 -17.76 -0.03 -11.48
C ALA A 140 -17.20 1.33 -11.92
N ILE A 141 -15.90 1.58 -11.75
CA ILE A 141 -15.22 2.81 -12.19
C ILE A 141 -15.20 2.94 -13.72
N GLU A 142 -15.18 1.83 -14.44
CA GLU A 142 -15.34 1.82 -15.90
C GLU A 142 -16.78 2.13 -16.33
N ALA A 143 -17.77 1.65 -15.56
CA ALA A 143 -19.19 1.85 -15.85
C ALA A 143 -19.73 3.23 -15.41
N HIS A 144 -19.13 3.82 -14.37
CA HIS A 144 -19.59 5.04 -13.72
C HIS A 144 -18.41 5.99 -13.44
N SER A 145 -18.66 7.30 -13.38
CA SER A 145 -17.62 8.28 -13.03
C SER A 145 -17.31 8.28 -11.53
N ILE A 146 -16.55 7.28 -11.08
CA ILE A 146 -16.19 7.08 -9.67
C ILE A 146 -14.70 7.37 -9.46
N ARG A 147 -14.40 8.22 -8.49
CA ARG A 147 -13.08 8.35 -7.89
C ARG A 147 -13.05 7.58 -6.58
N LEU A 148 -12.29 6.50 -6.52
CA LEU A 148 -12.24 5.60 -5.36
C LEU A 148 -10.89 5.73 -4.63
N LEU A 149 -10.97 5.88 -3.30
CA LEU A 149 -9.85 5.80 -2.39
C LEU A 149 -10.02 4.58 -1.46
N CYS A 150 -9.21 3.56 -1.67
CA CYS A 150 -9.07 2.41 -0.79
C CYS A 150 -7.99 2.66 0.26
N ALA A 151 -8.12 2.02 1.43
CA ALA A 151 -7.10 2.11 2.47
C ALA A 151 -6.83 0.76 3.14
N TYR A 152 -5.54 0.50 3.40
CA TYR A 152 -5.06 -0.73 4.03
C TYR A 152 -4.15 -0.43 5.22
N PRO A 153 -4.30 -1.09 6.37
CA PRO A 153 -3.26 -1.05 7.37
C PRO A 153 -1.98 -1.69 6.81
N SER A 154 -0.89 -0.96 6.84
CA SER A 154 0.44 -1.39 6.38
C SER A 154 0.92 -2.68 7.08
N THR A 155 0.45 -2.94 8.30
CA THR A 155 0.74 -4.15 9.05
C THR A 155 0.28 -5.41 8.32
N LEU A 156 -0.67 -5.30 7.39
CA LEU A 156 -1.08 -6.41 6.54
C LEU A 156 -0.02 -6.81 5.51
N LEU A 157 0.91 -5.92 5.18
CA LEU A 157 2.04 -6.23 4.31
C LEU A 157 3.08 -7.08 5.04
N ALA A 158 3.15 -6.98 6.36
CA ALA A 158 4.02 -7.84 7.16
C ALA A 158 3.48 -9.28 7.15
N GLY A 159 4.21 -10.17 6.47
CA GLY A 159 3.80 -11.57 6.30
C GLY A 159 2.90 -11.84 5.09
N ALA A 160 2.59 -10.81 4.28
CA ALA A 160 1.86 -11.01 3.03
C ALA A 160 2.67 -11.78 1.99
N ASP A 161 1.94 -12.47 1.11
CA ASP A 161 2.51 -12.98 -0.13
C ASP A 161 2.79 -11.81 -1.09
N LEU A 162 3.95 -11.85 -1.76
CA LEU A 162 4.42 -10.74 -2.59
C LEU A 162 3.56 -10.64 -3.86
N HIS A 163 3.10 -11.77 -4.38
CA HIS A 163 2.24 -11.83 -5.56
C HIS A 163 0.87 -11.22 -5.27
N ASP A 164 0.29 -11.48 -4.09
CA ASP A 164 -1.00 -10.88 -3.71
C ASP A 164 -0.89 -9.35 -3.54
N VAL A 165 0.20 -8.86 -2.93
CA VAL A 165 0.46 -7.41 -2.84
C VAL A 165 0.71 -6.81 -4.23
N SER A 166 1.38 -7.53 -5.14
CA SER A 166 1.55 -7.10 -6.54
C SER A 166 0.20 -6.94 -7.22
N ARG A 167 -0.68 -7.94 -7.11
CA ARG A 167 -2.03 -7.88 -7.69
C ARG A 167 -2.84 -6.73 -7.11
N MET A 168 -2.73 -6.47 -5.81
CA MET A 168 -3.35 -5.30 -5.19
C MET A 168 -2.81 -4.01 -5.82
N CYS A 169 -1.49 -3.86 -5.97
CA CYS A 169 -0.91 -2.67 -6.60
C CYS A 169 -1.36 -2.51 -8.06
N ASP A 170 -1.41 -3.61 -8.84
CA ASP A 170 -1.80 -3.60 -10.26
C ASP A 170 -3.28 -3.23 -10.49
N LEU A 171 -4.12 -3.40 -9.47
CA LEU A 171 -5.54 -3.03 -9.51
C LEU A 171 -5.79 -1.54 -9.22
N HIS A 172 -4.75 -0.77 -8.87
CA HIS A 172 -4.83 0.64 -8.53
C HIS A 172 -3.96 1.51 -9.46
N ASP A 173 -4.45 2.69 -9.81
CA ASP A 173 -3.73 3.69 -10.62
C ASP A 173 -2.61 4.37 -9.83
N GLU A 174 -2.78 4.50 -8.51
CA GLU A 174 -1.82 5.14 -7.63
C GLU A 174 -1.77 4.44 -6.26
N VAL A 175 -0.55 4.15 -5.81
CA VAL A 175 -0.27 3.55 -4.50
C VAL A 175 0.48 4.55 -3.64
N SER A 176 0.03 4.73 -2.39
CA SER A 176 0.62 5.68 -1.44
C SER A 176 0.80 5.08 -0.04
N LEU A 177 1.68 5.70 0.75
CA LEU A 177 1.89 5.38 2.18
C LEU A 177 1.58 6.61 3.04
N LEU A 178 0.72 6.46 4.04
CA LEU A 178 0.30 7.50 4.98
C LEU A 178 0.88 7.27 6.38
N GLY A 179 1.37 8.36 6.98
CA GLY A 179 1.91 8.39 8.34
C GLY A 179 3.44 8.41 8.38
N ALA A 180 3.97 8.80 9.54
CA ALA A 180 5.35 8.54 9.87
C ALA A 180 5.44 7.06 10.25
N HIS A 181 6.05 6.26 9.38
CA HIS A 181 6.32 4.84 9.61
C HIS A 181 6.64 4.56 11.09
N PRO A 182 5.71 4.01 11.88
CA PRO A 182 5.90 3.71 13.27
C PRO A 182 6.89 2.56 13.40
N ASP A 183 7.50 2.50 14.58
CA ASP A 183 8.33 1.39 15.02
C ASP A 183 7.65 0.08 14.66
N SER A 184 8.44 -0.82 14.07
CA SER A 184 8.05 -2.19 13.73
C SER A 184 7.20 -2.79 14.86
N GLY A 185 5.87 -2.79 14.69
CA GLY A 185 4.96 -3.47 15.60
C GLY A 185 5.42 -4.91 15.75
N GLU A 186 5.42 -5.40 17.01
CA GLU A 186 6.01 -6.66 17.45
C GLU A 186 6.15 -7.70 16.33
N ILE A 187 7.37 -7.79 15.79
CA ILE A 187 7.78 -8.87 14.90
C ILE A 187 7.55 -10.17 15.70
N ARG A 188 6.49 -10.91 15.40
CA ARG A 188 6.25 -12.20 16.03
C ARG A 188 7.23 -13.21 15.47
N VAL A 189 8.14 -13.58 16.35
CA VAL A 189 9.34 -14.39 16.20
C VAL A 189 8.99 -15.88 16.32
N ASP A 190 9.56 -16.70 15.44
CA ASP A 190 10.24 -17.98 15.73
C ASP A 190 10.88 -18.54 14.44
N ALA A 191 12.14 -19.00 14.36
CA ALA A 191 13.25 -19.06 15.31
C ALA A 191 14.62 -18.88 14.59
N ASP A 192 15.42 -17.96 15.13
CA ASP A 192 16.87 -17.76 15.05
C ASP A 192 17.64 -17.51 13.74
N THR A 193 17.07 -17.69 12.54
CA THR A 193 17.87 -17.53 11.30
C THR A 193 17.27 -16.72 10.16
N ALA A 194 16.00 -16.35 10.12
CA ALA A 194 15.49 -15.52 9.01
C ALA A 194 14.27 -14.66 9.37
N THR A 195 14.11 -13.53 8.69
CA THR A 195 12.93 -12.65 8.75
C THR A 195 12.67 -11.99 7.39
N SER A 196 11.42 -11.64 7.07
CA SER A 196 11.10 -10.91 5.84
C SER A 196 9.92 -9.95 6.01
N SER A 197 9.87 -8.93 5.16
CA SER A 197 8.78 -7.95 5.10
C SER A 197 8.51 -7.52 3.65
N VAL A 198 7.25 -7.31 3.29
CA VAL A 198 6.84 -6.79 1.98
C VAL A 198 6.62 -5.29 2.07
N HIS A 199 7.03 -4.57 1.03
CA HIS A 199 7.03 -3.13 0.94
C HIS A 199 6.38 -2.68 -0.37
N LEU A 200 5.62 -1.58 -0.33
CA LEU A 200 4.96 -1.00 -1.49
C LEU A 200 5.95 -0.31 -2.44
N PRO A 201 5.61 -0.17 -3.74
CA PRO A 201 6.45 0.47 -4.77
C PRO A 201 6.54 2.00 -4.65
N VAL A 202 6.73 2.54 -3.44
CA VAL A 202 6.77 3.98 -3.20
C VAL A 202 8.11 4.40 -2.59
N PRO A 203 8.64 5.61 -2.91
CA PRO A 203 9.93 6.05 -2.39
C PRO A 203 10.04 6.02 -0.86
N ALA A 204 8.94 6.30 -0.16
CA ALA A 204 8.88 6.25 1.30
C ALA A 204 9.17 4.85 1.87
N ALA A 205 8.92 3.78 1.10
CA ALA A 205 9.11 2.39 1.52
C ALA A 205 10.59 2.00 1.67
N VAL A 206 11.52 2.69 0.98
CA VAL A 206 12.98 2.49 1.16
C VAL A 206 13.40 2.79 2.60
N GLY A 207 12.81 3.82 3.22
CA GLY A 207 13.03 4.13 4.63
C GLY A 207 12.50 3.05 5.56
N SER A 208 11.38 2.41 5.20
CA SER A 208 10.79 1.30 5.95
C SER A 208 11.67 0.05 5.89
N ALA A 209 12.11 -0.33 4.69
CA ALA A 209 13.03 -1.44 4.49
C ALA A 209 14.33 -1.26 5.30
N ARG A 210 14.91 -0.04 5.32
CA ARG A 210 16.08 0.29 6.15
C ARG A 210 15.87 0.06 7.64
N ARG A 211 14.74 0.52 8.19
CA ARG A 211 14.44 0.36 9.62
C ARG A 211 14.25 -1.11 9.95
N PHE A 212 13.42 -1.80 9.17
CA PHE A 212 13.18 -3.23 9.31
C PHE A 212 14.49 -4.04 9.40
N VAL A 213 15.45 -3.81 8.49
CA VAL A 213 16.71 -4.56 8.54
C VAL A 213 17.60 -4.19 9.71
N ARG A 214 17.62 -2.91 10.12
CA ARG A 214 18.40 -2.46 11.29
C ARG A 214 17.86 -3.06 12.58
N ASP A 215 16.55 -3.06 12.74
CA ASP A 215 15.89 -3.55 13.95
C ASP A 215 16.11 -5.07 14.07
N ALA A 216 15.99 -5.80 12.96
CA ALA A 216 16.26 -7.24 12.91
C ALA A 216 17.71 -7.59 13.27
N VAL A 217 18.71 -6.96 12.64
CA VAL A 217 20.12 -7.30 12.94
C VAL A 217 20.57 -6.83 14.33
N THR A 218 20.00 -5.73 14.84
CA THR A 218 20.22 -5.28 16.23
C THR A 218 19.65 -6.30 17.21
N THR A 219 18.44 -6.80 16.95
CA THR A 219 17.81 -7.85 17.76
C THR A 219 18.61 -9.16 17.75
N TRP A 220 19.26 -9.49 16.63
CA TRP A 220 20.15 -10.66 16.53
C TRP A 220 21.54 -10.47 17.16
N GLY A 221 21.82 -9.30 17.75
CA GLY A 221 23.11 -8.98 18.35
C GLY A 221 24.23 -8.68 17.35
N LEU A 222 23.89 -8.30 16.12
CA LEU A 222 24.81 -7.94 15.04
C LEU A 222 24.79 -6.42 14.77
N ALA A 223 24.73 -5.61 15.83
CA ALA A 223 24.55 -4.15 15.73
C ALA A 223 25.67 -3.45 14.91
N ASP A 224 26.89 -4.00 14.91
CA ASP A 224 28.02 -3.48 14.14
C ASP A 224 27.76 -3.53 12.62
N LEU A 225 26.94 -4.48 12.15
CA LEU A 225 26.56 -4.59 10.74
C LEU A 225 25.34 -3.73 10.38
N ALA A 226 24.65 -3.12 11.35
CA ALA A 226 23.37 -2.45 11.12
C ALA A 226 23.47 -1.30 10.10
N GLY A 227 24.56 -0.52 10.14
CA GLY A 227 24.78 0.56 9.19
C GLY A 227 24.94 0.05 7.76
N ASP A 228 25.81 -0.95 7.57
CA ASP A 228 26.15 -1.48 6.25
C ASP A 228 24.99 -2.23 5.61
N VAL A 229 24.27 -3.04 6.40
CA VAL A 229 23.06 -3.73 5.96
C VAL A 229 22.00 -2.71 5.52
N ALA A 230 21.77 -1.66 6.31
CA ALA A 230 20.79 -0.63 5.97
C ALA A 230 21.15 0.11 4.67
N LEU A 231 22.45 0.35 4.45
CA LEU A 231 22.91 1.02 3.26
C LEU A 231 22.72 0.13 2.03
N ILE A 232 23.13 -1.14 2.09
CA ILE A 232 22.88 -2.13 1.02
C ILE A 232 21.37 -2.26 0.72
N THR A 233 20.54 -2.39 1.76
CA THR A 233 19.08 -2.46 1.60
C THR A 233 18.53 -1.22 0.92
N SER A 234 19.07 -0.03 1.20
CA SER A 234 18.64 1.21 0.54
C SER A 234 18.88 1.18 -0.96
N GLU A 235 20.06 0.72 -1.37
CA GLU A 235 20.42 0.64 -2.79
C GLU A 235 19.55 -0.40 -3.52
N LEU A 236 19.38 -1.59 -2.93
CA LEU A 236 18.55 -2.64 -3.50
C LEU A 236 17.06 -2.24 -3.57
N ALA A 237 16.51 -1.68 -2.50
CA ALA A 237 15.12 -1.21 -2.46
C ALA A 237 14.90 -0.01 -3.39
N THR A 238 15.88 0.89 -3.52
CA THR A 238 15.79 2.01 -4.48
C THR A 238 15.72 1.48 -5.90
N ASN A 239 16.49 0.44 -6.25
CA ASN A 239 16.40 -0.20 -7.55
C ASN A 239 15.04 -0.85 -7.79
N ALA A 240 14.48 -1.53 -6.78
CA ALA A 240 13.15 -2.11 -6.86
C ALA A 240 12.07 -1.05 -7.12
N VAL A 241 12.10 0.07 -6.39
CA VAL A 241 11.15 1.18 -6.57
C VAL A 241 11.34 1.90 -7.91
N LYS A 242 12.56 2.30 -8.25
CA LYS A 242 12.84 3.10 -9.47
C LYS A 242 12.66 2.29 -10.76
N HIS A 243 13.07 1.03 -10.79
CA HIS A 243 13.15 0.24 -12.01
C HIS A 243 12.17 -0.93 -12.06
N GLY A 244 11.72 -1.41 -10.90
CA GLY A 244 10.73 -2.48 -10.83
C GLY A 244 9.30 -2.00 -10.82
N ALA A 245 9.05 -0.76 -10.36
CA ALA A 245 7.70 -0.20 -10.18
C ALA A 245 6.70 -1.20 -9.55
N SER A 246 7.20 -2.11 -8.71
CA SER A 246 6.48 -3.25 -8.14
C SER A 246 6.80 -3.33 -6.65
N PRO A 247 5.86 -3.86 -5.84
CA PRO A 247 6.18 -4.14 -4.45
C PRO A 247 7.38 -5.09 -4.37
N PHE A 248 8.11 -5.00 -3.26
CA PHE A 248 9.32 -5.78 -3.05
C PHE A 248 9.36 -6.39 -1.66
N ARG A 249 9.98 -7.56 -1.54
CA ARG A 249 10.21 -8.25 -0.27
C ARG A 249 11.65 -8.06 0.15
N THR A 250 11.87 -7.53 1.36
CA THR A 250 13.17 -7.57 2.01
C THR A 250 13.25 -8.81 2.89
N THR A 251 14.29 -9.63 2.71
CA THR A 251 14.55 -10.82 3.51
C THR A 251 15.94 -10.71 4.14
N LEU A 252 16.03 -10.99 5.44
CA LEU A 252 17.29 -11.17 6.14
C LEU A 252 17.42 -12.62 6.57
N VAL A 253 18.61 -13.19 6.39
CA VAL A 253 18.97 -14.52 6.88
C VAL A 253 20.25 -14.40 7.70
N ARG A 254 20.20 -14.79 8.97
CA ARG A 254 21.39 -14.93 9.81
C ARG A 254 22.25 -16.08 9.28
N ALA A 255 23.52 -15.80 9.07
CA ALA A 255 24.53 -16.77 8.68
C ALA A 255 25.63 -16.82 9.75
N ASP A 256 26.46 -17.87 9.75
CA ASP A 256 27.56 -17.99 10.69
C ASP A 256 28.50 -16.78 10.62
N GLY A 257 28.48 -15.95 11.66
CA GLY A 257 29.27 -14.73 11.77
C GLY A 257 28.82 -13.58 10.86
N GLY A 258 27.57 -13.56 10.40
CA GLY A 258 27.11 -12.54 9.47
C GLY A 258 25.62 -12.56 9.15
N VAL A 259 25.27 -11.90 8.05
CA VAL A 259 23.88 -11.78 7.59
C VAL A 259 23.83 -11.73 6.06
N LEU A 260 22.87 -12.43 5.48
CA LEU A 260 22.48 -12.27 4.09
C LEU A 260 21.25 -11.37 4.03
N VAL A 261 21.33 -10.32 3.24
CA VAL A 261 20.18 -9.48 2.89
C VAL A 261 19.80 -9.74 1.44
N ALA A 262 18.50 -9.90 1.19
CA ALA A 262 17.93 -10.10 -0.13
C ALA A 262 16.74 -9.17 -0.34
N VAL A 263 16.61 -8.65 -1.56
CA VAL A 263 15.44 -7.92 -2.03
C VAL A 263 14.90 -8.65 -3.24
N GLU A 264 13.67 -9.14 -3.12
CA GLU A 264 12.88 -9.71 -4.20
C GLU A 264 11.94 -8.65 -4.76
N ASP A 265 11.90 -8.45 -6.07
CA ASP A 265 10.97 -7.54 -6.73
C ASP A 265 10.44 -8.14 -8.04
N GLY A 266 9.38 -7.55 -8.58
CA GLY A 266 8.69 -8.02 -9.79
C GLY A 266 9.44 -7.74 -11.10
N SER A 267 10.61 -7.09 -11.05
CA SER A 267 11.37 -6.68 -12.23
C SER A 267 12.17 -7.83 -12.82
N SER A 268 12.18 -7.92 -14.15
CA SER A 268 13.16 -8.73 -14.88
C SER A 268 14.46 -7.96 -15.17
N ALA A 269 14.50 -6.65 -14.89
CA ALA A 269 15.66 -5.81 -15.17
C ALA A 269 16.79 -6.13 -14.20
N TRP A 270 17.99 -6.38 -14.69
CA TRP A 270 19.15 -6.58 -13.82
C TRP A 270 19.57 -5.26 -13.18
N PRO A 271 20.15 -5.28 -11.96
CA PRO A 271 20.77 -4.09 -11.40
C PRO A 271 21.81 -3.56 -12.39
N GLU A 272 21.57 -2.39 -12.97
CA GLU A 272 22.51 -1.79 -13.91
C GLU A 272 23.74 -1.32 -13.13
N LEU A 273 24.92 -1.80 -13.53
CA LEU A 273 26.19 -1.17 -13.15
C LEU A 273 26.28 0.16 -13.88
N GLN A 274 25.93 1.24 -13.20
CA GLN A 274 26.19 2.58 -13.70
C GLN A 274 27.54 3.05 -13.14
N ASP A 275 28.46 3.46 -14.03
CA ASP A 275 29.73 4.05 -13.62
C ASP A 275 29.49 5.45 -13.03
N ALA A 276 29.47 5.54 -11.70
CA ALA A 276 29.33 6.83 -11.00
C ALA A 276 30.63 7.64 -11.11
N LEU A 277 30.54 8.89 -11.61
CA LEU A 277 31.66 9.82 -11.55
C LEU A 277 31.77 10.45 -10.14
N PRO A 278 32.95 10.98 -9.77
CA PRO A 278 33.11 11.70 -8.51
C PRO A 278 32.19 12.93 -8.45
N GLY A 279 31.10 12.83 -7.69
CA GLY A 279 30.08 13.87 -7.55
C GLY A 279 28.66 13.41 -7.87
N ASP A 280 28.50 12.31 -8.60
CA ASP A 280 27.18 11.78 -8.96
C ASP A 280 26.49 11.16 -7.76
N GLN A 281 25.19 11.40 -7.62
CA GLN A 281 24.35 10.75 -6.60
C GLN A 281 23.78 9.42 -7.08
N ASP A 282 23.64 9.23 -8.40
CA ASP A 282 23.19 7.98 -9.03
C ASP A 282 24.39 7.08 -9.40
N GLY A 283 24.15 5.76 -9.52
CA GLY A 283 25.13 4.76 -9.94
C GLY A 283 26.12 4.25 -8.89
N ARG A 284 26.12 4.81 -7.67
CA ARG A 284 27.00 4.30 -6.58
C ARG A 284 26.51 3.00 -5.95
N GLY A 285 25.25 2.63 -6.15
CA GLY A 285 24.62 1.53 -5.43
C GLY A 285 25.35 0.20 -5.57
N MET A 286 25.78 -0.13 -6.80
CA MET A 286 26.55 -1.36 -7.03
C MET A 286 27.96 -1.30 -6.45
N ALA A 287 28.61 -0.14 -6.45
CA ALA A 287 29.92 0.05 -5.83
C ALA A 287 29.85 -0.07 -4.29
N ILE A 288 28.78 0.46 -3.69
CA ILE A 288 28.47 0.32 -2.26
C ILE A 288 28.27 -1.16 -1.92
N ILE A 289 27.40 -1.85 -2.66
CA ILE A 289 27.15 -3.28 -2.45
C ILE A 289 28.44 -4.10 -2.61
N ALA A 290 29.22 -3.83 -3.65
CA ALA A 290 30.50 -4.53 -3.88
C ALA A 290 31.54 -4.26 -2.78
N THR A 291 31.51 -3.07 -2.17
CA THR A 291 32.47 -2.69 -1.11
C THR A 291 32.08 -3.29 0.24
N LEU A 292 30.79 -3.29 0.58
CA LEU A 292 30.29 -3.68 1.90
C LEU A 292 29.93 -5.17 2.00
N SER A 293 29.76 -5.85 0.87
CA SER A 293 29.43 -7.27 0.85
C SER A 293 30.66 -8.14 0.59
N ARG A 294 30.67 -9.30 1.24
CA ARG A 294 31.61 -10.38 0.94
C ARG A 294 31.29 -11.05 -0.39
N ARG A 295 29.99 -11.22 -0.64
CA ARG A 295 29.44 -11.80 -1.87
C ARG A 295 28.12 -11.10 -2.15
N SER A 296 27.86 -10.87 -3.41
CA SER A 296 26.56 -10.39 -3.87
C SER A 296 26.18 -11.08 -5.17
N GLY A 297 24.90 -11.03 -5.50
CA GLY A 297 24.41 -11.59 -6.74
C GLY A 297 22.99 -11.15 -7.02
N CYS A 298 22.51 -11.57 -8.18
CA CYS A 298 21.13 -11.41 -8.58
C CYS A 298 20.72 -12.69 -9.31
N GLN A 299 19.49 -13.15 -9.06
CA GLN A 299 18.93 -14.36 -9.63
C GLN A 299 17.51 -14.09 -10.10
N SER A 300 17.16 -14.49 -11.33
CA SER A 300 15.78 -14.43 -11.81
C SER A 300 14.89 -15.46 -11.11
N THR A 301 13.65 -15.07 -10.85
CA THR A 301 12.58 -15.93 -10.35
C THR A 301 11.43 -15.94 -11.36
N PRO A 302 10.47 -16.88 -11.27
CA PRO A 302 9.29 -16.85 -12.14
C PRO A 302 8.48 -15.55 -12.02
N GLY A 303 8.55 -14.88 -10.87
CA GLY A 303 7.84 -13.64 -10.57
C GLY A 303 8.68 -12.36 -10.69
N GLY A 304 9.95 -12.44 -11.09
CA GLY A 304 10.84 -11.28 -11.17
C GLY A 304 12.30 -11.65 -10.91
N LYS A 305 12.90 -11.07 -9.86
CA LYS A 305 14.28 -11.35 -9.47
C LYS A 305 14.50 -11.22 -7.96
N VAL A 306 15.60 -11.79 -7.48
CA VAL A 306 16.14 -11.60 -6.14
C VAL A 306 17.56 -11.09 -6.24
N ALA A 307 17.80 -9.87 -5.76
CA ALA A 307 19.14 -9.31 -5.57
C ALA A 307 19.57 -9.48 -4.12
N TRP A 308 20.80 -9.92 -3.87
CA TRP A 308 21.25 -10.28 -2.53
C TRP A 308 22.71 -9.92 -2.25
N ALA A 309 23.04 -9.79 -0.97
CA ALA A 309 24.38 -9.53 -0.47
C ALA A 309 24.61 -10.23 0.88
N GLU A 310 25.78 -10.87 1.04
CA GLU A 310 26.26 -11.49 2.28
C GLU A 310 27.27 -10.55 2.95
N LEU A 311 27.02 -10.19 4.21
CA LEU A 311 27.94 -9.44 5.08
C LEU A 311 28.42 -10.35 6.22
N ARG A 312 29.61 -10.06 6.76
CA ARG A 312 30.16 -10.73 7.94
C ARG A 312 30.71 -9.70 8.92
N ALA A 313 30.58 -10.01 10.21
CA ALA A 313 31.20 -9.26 11.30
C ALA A 313 32.72 -9.47 11.33
#